data_AF-M7TB71-F1
#
_entry.id   AF-M7TB71-F1
#
_cell.length_a   1.000
_cell.length_b   1.000
_cell.length_c   1.000
_cell.angle_alpha   90.00
_cell.angle_beta   90.00
_cell.angle_gamma   90.00
#
_symmetry.space_group_name_H-M   'P 1'
#
loop_
_entity.id
_entity.type
_entity.pdbx_description
1 polymer ?
#
loop_
_entity_poly.entity_id
_entity_poly.type
_entity_poly.pdbx_seq_one_letter_code
_entity_poly.pdbx_strand_id
1 'polypeptide(L)'
;MLEILQLETEINTLRKNPTYRKNKHYLNLLDGRKFGSTMMSVPSLEDPSITVRIRKNSQAMKEIRSKYKASQSEFTVQIEGLHNQKARLQEQLFNYT
;
A
#
# COMPACT_ATOMS: atom_id res chain seq x y z
N MET A 1 10.88 25.15 -6.34
CA MET A 1 9.84 25.15 -5.27
C MET A 1 8.49 24.64 -5.75
N LEU A 2 7.91 25.18 -6.85
CA LEU A 2 6.62 24.70 -7.40
C LEU A 2 6.60 23.20 -7.73
N GLU A 3 7.70 22.67 -8.27
CA GLU A 3 7.82 21.26 -8.65
C GLU A 3 7.79 20.30 -7.44
N ILE A 4 8.42 20.67 -6.32
CA ILE A 4 8.35 19.90 -5.06
C ILE A 4 6.91 19.83 -4.54
N LEU A 5 6.17 20.94 -4.62
CA LEU A 5 4.76 20.99 -4.20
C LEU A 5 3.86 20.15 -5.11
N GLN A 6 4.16 20.09 -6.41
CA GLN A 6 3.47 19.21 -7.36
C GLN A 6 3.70 17.74 -7.01
N LEU A 7 4.96 17.33 -6.77
CA LEU A 7 5.30 15.98 -6.35
C LEU A 7 4.62 15.60 -5.01
N GLU A 8 4.56 16.52 -4.05
CA GLU A 8 3.83 16.29 -2.79
C GLU A 8 2.32 16.09 -3.01
N THR A 9 1.74 16.87 -3.92
CA THR A 9 0.32 16.75 -4.26
C THR A 9 0.03 15.41 -4.93
N GLU A 10 0.92 14.96 -5.81
CA GLU A 10 0.82 13.67 -6.50
C GLU A 10 0.96 12.50 -5.53
N ILE A 11 1.96 12.52 -4.64
CA ILE A 11 2.12 11.55 -3.55
C ILE A 11 0.86 11.48 -2.69
N ASN A 12 0.30 12.64 -2.31
CA ASN A 12 -0.90 12.70 -1.49
C ASN A 12 -2.14 12.17 -2.22
N THR A 13 -2.23 12.40 -3.53
CA THR A 13 -3.31 11.89 -4.37
C THR A 13 -3.26 10.37 -4.45
N LEU A 14 -2.08 9.80 -4.71
CA LEU A 14 -1.86 8.35 -4.71
C LEU A 14 -2.18 7.72 -3.34
N ARG A 15 -1.79 8.39 -2.24
CA ARG A 15 -2.11 7.93 -0.86
C ARG A 15 -3.60 7.99 -0.53
N LYS A 16 -4.34 8.92 -1.13
CA LYS A 16 -5.79 9.05 -0.97
C LYS A 16 -6.57 8.07 -1.86
N ASN A 17 -5.92 7.41 -2.81
CA ASN A 17 -6.56 6.44 -3.69
C ASN A 17 -7.29 5.35 -2.85
N PRO A 18 -8.59 5.11 -3.10
CA PRO A 18 -9.39 4.19 -2.29
C PRO A 18 -8.89 2.76 -2.37
N THR A 19 -8.38 2.32 -3.52
CA THR A 19 -7.80 1.00 -3.74
C THR A 19 -6.53 0.82 -2.91
N TYR A 20 -5.61 1.80 -2.98
CA TYR A 20 -4.40 1.81 -2.15
C TYR A 20 -4.72 1.73 -0.65
N ARG A 21 -5.69 2.52 -0.19
CA ARG A 21 -6.10 2.53 1.24
C ARG A 21 -6.72 1.20 1.67
N LYS A 22 -7.60 0.62 0.85
CA LYS A 22 -8.22 -0.69 1.12
C LYS A 22 -7.18 -1.79 1.18
N ASN A 23 -6.29 -1.87 0.18
CA ASN A 23 -5.24 -2.88 0.12
C ASN A 23 -4.29 -2.77 1.33
N LYS A 24 -3.84 -1.55 1.65
CA LYS A 24 -3.01 -1.30 2.85
C LYS A 24 -3.71 -1.72 4.14
N HIS A 25 -5.01 -1.43 4.28
CA HIS A 25 -5.79 -1.85 5.43
C HIS A 25 -5.86 -3.39 5.56
N TYR A 26 -6.15 -4.10 4.47
CA TYR A 26 -6.22 -5.57 4.49
C TYR A 26 -4.85 -6.21 4.72
N LEU A 27 -3.77 -5.67 4.15
CA LEU A 27 -2.42 -6.12 4.47
C LEU A 27 -2.10 -5.96 5.96
N ASN A 28 -2.45 -4.83 6.57
CA ASN A 28 -2.27 -4.63 8.02
C ASN A 28 -3.10 -5.61 8.85
N LEU A 29 -4.32 -5.96 8.41
CA LEU A 29 -5.14 -6.98 9.07
C LEU A 29 -4.53 -8.39 8.96
N LEU A 30 -3.97 -8.73 7.80
CA LEU A 30 -3.27 -9.99 7.55
C LEU A 30 -1.97 -10.11 8.37
N ASP A 31 -1.29 -8.98 8.63
CA ASP A 31 0.01 -8.94 9.31
C ASP A 31 -0.11 -8.75 10.83
N GLY A 32 -1.14 -8.04 11.31
CA GLY A 32 -1.21 -7.53 12.68
C GLY A 32 -1.81 -8.48 13.72
N ARG A 33 -2.51 -9.57 13.35
CA ARG A 33 -3.24 -10.38 14.34
C ARG A 33 -2.42 -11.55 14.89
N LYS A 34 -1.58 -11.28 15.90
CA LYS A 34 -0.91 -12.31 16.72
C LYS A 34 -1.87 -13.09 17.64
N PHE A 35 -3.02 -12.50 18.00
CA PHE A 35 -4.01 -13.09 18.91
C PHE A 35 -5.46 -12.98 18.38
N GLY A 36 -6.37 -13.79 18.91
CA GLY A 36 -7.79 -13.88 18.51
C GLY A 36 -8.10 -14.98 17.49
N SER A 37 -9.37 -15.07 17.05
CA SER A 37 -9.94 -16.16 16.21
C SER A 37 -8.98 -16.71 15.14
N THR A 38 -8.93 -18.03 15.02
CA THR A 38 -8.16 -18.77 14.02
C THR A 38 -8.65 -18.51 12.59
N MET A 39 -9.87 -17.99 12.43
CA MET A 39 -10.49 -17.67 11.14
C MET A 39 -10.57 -16.16 10.94
N MET A 40 -10.31 -15.69 9.73
CA MET A 40 -10.44 -14.30 9.31
C MET A 40 -11.27 -14.20 8.04
N SER A 41 -11.93 -13.05 7.85
CA SER A 41 -12.69 -12.75 6.65
C SER A 41 -12.05 -11.55 5.96
N VAL A 42 -11.76 -11.67 4.67
CA VAL A 42 -11.21 -10.60 3.84
C VAL A 42 -11.95 -10.58 2.50
N PRO A 43 -12.17 -9.42 1.87
CA PRO A 43 -12.76 -9.38 0.54
C PRO A 43 -11.87 -10.10 -0.48
N SER A 44 -12.46 -10.59 -1.56
CA SER A 44 -11.69 -11.00 -2.72
C SER A 44 -11.13 -9.77 -3.44
N LEU A 45 -9.92 -9.91 -3.99
CA LEU A 45 -9.32 -8.89 -4.86
C LEU A 45 -10.00 -8.86 -6.25
N GLU A 46 -10.53 -10.00 -6.69
CA GLU A 46 -11.18 -10.16 -8.00
C GLU A 46 -12.63 -9.64 -7.96
N ASP A 47 -13.31 -9.82 -6.83
CA ASP A 47 -14.63 -9.25 -6.58
C ASP A 47 -14.75 -8.78 -5.11
N PRO A 48 -14.70 -7.46 -4.86
CA PRO A 48 -14.83 -6.90 -3.51
C PRO A 48 -16.18 -7.18 -2.83
N SER A 49 -17.19 -7.62 -3.57
CA SER A 49 -18.51 -8.02 -3.05
C SER A 49 -18.45 -9.40 -2.37
N ILE A 50 -17.45 -10.21 -2.71
CA ILE A 50 -17.25 -11.55 -2.17
C ILE A 50 -16.31 -11.47 -0.98
N THR A 51 -16.71 -12.08 0.13
CA THR A 51 -15.87 -12.22 1.32
C THR A 51 -15.34 -13.65 1.45
N VAL A 52 -14.03 -13.79 1.52
CA VAL A 52 -13.35 -15.08 1.69
C VAL A 52 -13.01 -15.28 3.16
N ARG A 53 -13.43 -16.44 3.70
CA ARG A 53 -13.01 -16.90 5.03
C ARG A 53 -11.74 -17.73 4.93
N ILE A 54 -10.71 -17.33 5.64
CA ILE A 54 -9.40 -17.99 5.64
C ILE A 54 -8.93 -18.29 7.04
N ARG A 55 -8.24 -19.43 7.19
CA ARG A 55 -7.56 -19.77 8.43
C ARG A 55 -6.25 -18.98 8.53
N LYS A 56 -5.96 -18.44 9.71
CA LYS A 56 -4.69 -17.79 10.03
C LYS A 56 -3.51 -18.74 9.80
N ASN A 57 -2.39 -18.20 9.34
CA ASN A 57 -1.13 -18.91 9.05
C ASN A 57 -1.27 -20.05 8.01
N SER A 58 -2.42 -20.18 7.36
CA SER A 58 -2.60 -21.15 6.28
C SER A 58 -1.90 -20.70 5.01
N GLN A 59 -1.67 -21.66 4.11
CA GLN A 59 -1.15 -21.36 2.79
C GLN A 59 -2.08 -20.40 2.02
N ALA A 60 -3.41 -20.60 2.11
CA ALA A 60 -4.40 -19.70 1.52
C ALA A 60 -4.27 -18.24 2.02
N MET A 61 -3.98 -18.03 3.31
CA MET A 61 -3.71 -16.69 3.84
C MET A 61 -2.45 -16.08 3.23
N LYS A 62 -1.38 -16.87 3.07
CA LYS A 62 -0.13 -16.40 2.43
C LYS A 62 -0.37 -16.01 0.98
N GLU A 63 -1.14 -16.80 0.24
CA GLU A 63 -1.49 -16.52 -1.16
C GLU A 63 -2.31 -15.24 -1.29
N ILE A 64 -3.37 -15.08 -0.48
CA ILE A 64 -4.17 -13.85 -0.47
C ILE A 64 -3.31 -12.64 -0.10
N ARG A 65 -2.42 -12.79 0.90
CA ARG A 65 -1.47 -11.75 1.27
C ARG A 65 -0.56 -11.38 0.10
N SER A 66 -0.03 -12.36 -0.63
CA SER A 66 0.80 -12.12 -1.81
C SER A 66 0.03 -11.39 -2.91
N LYS A 67 -1.22 -11.76 -3.18
CA LYS A 67 -2.08 -11.04 -4.13
C LYS A 67 -2.30 -9.58 -3.72
N TYR A 68 -2.59 -9.31 -2.43
CA TYR A 68 -2.72 -7.94 -1.93
C TYR A 68 -1.40 -7.17 -2.02
N LYS A 69 -0.26 -7.81 -1.74
CA LYS A 69 1.07 -7.19 -1.88
C LYS A 69 1.38 -6.83 -3.33
N ALA A 70 1.06 -7.71 -4.28
CA ALA A 70 1.23 -7.44 -5.71
C ALA A 70 0.34 -6.26 -6.16
N SER A 71 -0.93 -6.22 -5.75
CA SER A 71 -1.79 -5.08 -6.04
C SER A 71 -1.32 -3.78 -5.37
N GLN A 72 -0.60 -3.87 -4.25
CA GLN A 72 -0.02 -2.72 -3.54
C GLN A 72 1.34 -2.28 -4.11
N SER A 73 2.07 -3.16 -4.82
CA SER A 73 3.44 -2.86 -5.23
C SER A 73 3.51 -1.75 -6.26
N GLU A 74 2.56 -1.69 -7.20
CA GLU A 74 2.51 -0.62 -8.20
C GLU A 74 2.43 0.77 -7.54
N PHE A 75 1.52 0.95 -6.59
CA PHE A 75 1.39 2.20 -5.84
C PHE A 75 2.63 2.49 -4.99
N THR A 76 3.23 1.45 -4.40
CA THR A 76 4.43 1.61 -3.56
C THR A 76 5.61 2.10 -4.40
N VAL A 77 5.85 1.48 -5.56
CA VAL A 77 6.91 1.87 -6.50
C VAL A 77 6.70 3.30 -7.00
N GLN A 78 5.47 3.67 -7.37
CA GLN A 78 5.17 5.03 -7.79
C GLN A 78 5.43 6.06 -6.68
N ILE A 79 4.95 5.78 -5.46
CA ILE A 79 5.17 6.68 -4.31
C ILE A 79 6.66 6.81 -3.98
N GLU A 80 7.42 5.71 -4.00
CA GLU A 80 8.87 5.73 -3.77
C GLU A 80 9.62 6.50 -4.85
N GLY A 81 9.24 6.34 -6.12
CA GLY A 81 9.80 7.12 -7.24
C GLY A 81 9.59 8.62 -7.05
N LEU A 82 8.38 9.04 -6.67
CA LEU A 82 8.08 10.45 -6.40
C LEU A 82 8.84 10.98 -5.18
N HIS A 83 9.01 10.17 -4.12
CA HIS A 83 9.85 10.56 -2.97
C HIS A 83 11.31 10.74 -3.36
N ASN A 84 11.87 9.84 -4.16
CA ASN A 84 13.26 9.93 -4.62
C ASN A 84 13.46 11.15 -5.52
N GLN A 85 12.53 11.44 -6.42
CA GLN A 85 12.57 12.64 -7.25
C GLN A 85 12.49 13.91 -6.40
N LYS A 86 11.59 13.94 -5.40
CA LYS A 86 11.48 15.05 -4.45
C LYS A 86 12.78 15.23 -3.67
N ALA A 87 13.36 14.16 -3.13
CA ALA A 87 14.60 14.21 -2.37
C ALA A 87 15.76 14.76 -3.21
N ARG A 88 15.89 14.29 -4.45
CA ARG A 88 16.89 14.80 -5.40
C ARG A 88 16.71 16.30 -5.69
N LEU A 89 15.48 16.75 -5.92
CA LEU A 89 15.20 18.18 -6.15
C LEU A 89 15.48 19.02 -4.90
N GLN A 90 15.21 18.48 -3.71
CA GLN A 90 15.56 19.14 -2.45
C GLN A 90 17.08 19.25 -2.29
N GLU A 91 17.83 18.17 -2.50
CA GLU A 91 19.29 18.20 -2.48
C GLU A 91 19.85 19.22 -3.48
N GLN A 92 19.33 19.28 -4.71
CA GLN A 92 19.75 20.28 -5.70
C GLN A 92 19.42 21.73 -5.31
N LEU A 93 18.41 21.96 -4.48
CA LEU A 93 18.05 23.31 -4.05
C LEU A 93 18.78 23.74 -2.77
N PHE A 94 19.18 22.79 -1.91
CA PHE A 94 19.77 23.07 -0.60
C PHE A 94 21.28 22.76 -0.50
N ASN A 95 21.84 21.95 -1.41
CA ASN A 95 23.29 21.65 -1.46
C ASN A 95 24.09 22.62 -2.36
N TYR A 96 23.47 23.72 -2.83
CA TYR A 96 24.15 24.84 -3.52
C TYR A 96 24.37 26.06 -2.61
N THR A 97 24.50 25.81 -1.30
CA THR A 97 24.97 26.78 -0.29
C THR A 97 26.16 26.19 0.44
#